data_AF-A0A350EWH0-F1
#
_entry.id   AF-A0A350EWH0-F1
#
_cell.length_a   1.000
_cell.length_b   1.000
_cell.length_c   1.000
_cell.angle_alpha   90.00
_cell.angle_beta   90.00
_cell.angle_gamma   90.00
#
_symmetry.space_group_name_H-M   'P 1'
#
loop_
_entity.id
_entity.type
_entity.pdbx_description
1 polymer ?
#
loop_
_entity_poly.entity_id
_entity_poly.type
_entity_poly.pdbx_seq_one_letter_code
_entity_poly.pdbx_strand_id
1 'polypeptide(L)'
;MRETVRYYGRISPRLPGLLREELDSAVGRIRRNPLGFPLVEGDWRKCRLKRFPYGLIYRIKDDVVQVIAFTHHKRQPGYWLLRGRD
;
A
#
# COMPACT_ATOMS: atom_id res chain seq x y z
N MET A 1 0.64 -9.81 1.31
CA MET A 1 -0.79 -9.63 1.63
C MET A 1 -1.42 -10.92 2.15
N ARG A 2 -1.41 -12.05 1.41
CA ARG A 2 -2.01 -13.33 1.89
C ARG A 2 -1.47 -13.78 3.26
N GLU A 3 -0.16 -13.68 3.47
CA GLU A 3 0.46 -13.98 4.77
C GLU A 3 0.04 -13.01 5.87
N THR A 4 -0.05 -11.71 5.55
CA THR A 4 -0.54 -10.68 6.48
C THR A 4 -1.96 -10.96 6.95
N VAL A 5 -2.85 -11.36 6.02
CA VAL A 5 -4.24 -11.74 6.33
C VAL A 5 -4.26 -12.95 7.26
N ARG A 6 -3.46 -14.00 6.98
CA ARG A 6 -3.36 -15.18 7.85
C ARG A 6 -2.80 -14.84 9.23
N TYR A 7 -1.75 -14.04 9.30
CA TYR A 7 -1.14 -13.61 10.55
C TYR A 7 -2.15 -12.88 11.44
N TYR A 8 -2.86 -11.89 10.90
CA TYR A 8 -3.87 -11.17 11.65
C TYR A 8 -5.10 -12.02 11.99
N GLY A 9 -5.48 -12.97 11.12
CA GLY A 9 -6.55 -13.92 11.40
C GLY A 9 -6.26 -14.83 12.61
N ARG A 10 -4.99 -15.18 12.84
CA ARG A 10 -4.56 -15.94 14.04
C ARG A 10 -4.62 -15.11 15.31
N ILE A 11 -4.46 -13.78 15.22
CA ILE A 11 -4.57 -12.86 16.37
C ILE A 11 -6.04 -12.62 16.71
N SER A 12 -6.87 -12.33 15.69
CA SER A 12 -8.30 -12.13 15.87
C SER A 12 -9.04 -12.28 14.53
N PRO A 13 -10.22 -12.93 14.52
CA PRO A 13 -11.03 -13.08 13.30
C PRO A 13 -11.50 -11.74 12.72
N ARG A 14 -11.51 -10.65 13.50
CA ARG A 14 -11.95 -9.31 13.05
C ARG A 14 -10.88 -8.56 12.25
N LEU A 15 -9.60 -8.81 12.53
CA LEU A 15 -8.50 -8.02 11.97
C LEU A 15 -8.34 -8.13 10.43
N PRO A 16 -8.57 -9.29 9.79
CA PRO A 16 -8.62 -9.37 8.33
C PRO A 16 -9.63 -8.41 7.69
N GLY A 17 -10.81 -8.26 8.28
CA GLY A 17 -11.84 -7.32 7.81
C GLY A 17 -11.38 -5.87 7.96
N LEU A 18 -10.88 -5.51 9.14
CA LEU A 18 -10.35 -4.17 9.41
C LEU A 18 -9.17 -3.80 8.50
N LEU A 19 -8.31 -4.77 8.15
CA LEU A 19 -7.22 -4.56 7.19
C LEU A 19 -7.77 -4.23 5.79
N ARG A 20 -8.85 -4.91 5.37
CA ARG A 20 -9.49 -4.65 4.09
C ARG A 20 -10.12 -3.25 4.04
N GLU A 21 -10.86 -2.88 5.08
CA GLU A 21 -11.44 -1.53 5.19
C GLU A 21 -10.36 -0.44 5.13
N GLU A 22 -9.23 -0.65 5.81
CA GLU A 22 -8.12 0.29 5.80
C GLU A 22 -7.43 0.38 4.41
N LEU A 23 -7.37 -0.73 3.68
CA LEU A 23 -6.88 -0.75 2.29
C LEU A 23 -7.82 0.02 1.36
N ASP A 24 -9.13 -0.22 1.45
CA ASP A 24 -10.13 0.48 0.65
C ASP A 24 -10.11 1.99 0.93
N SER A 25 -9.97 2.37 2.21
CA SER A 25 -9.79 3.76 2.62
C SER A 25 -8.50 4.37 2.06
N ALA A 26 -7.38 3.63 2.06
CA ALA A 26 -6.13 4.07 1.47
C ALA A 26 -6.26 4.29 -0.04
N VAL A 27 -6.88 3.38 -0.77
CA VAL A 27 -7.17 3.52 -2.21
C VAL A 27 -8.08 4.71 -2.47
N GLY A 28 -9.14 4.90 -1.67
CA GLY A 28 -10.02 6.06 -1.78
C GLY A 28 -9.29 7.39 -1.58
N ARG A 29 -8.34 7.46 -0.65
CA ARG A 29 -7.50 8.65 -0.47
C ARG A 29 -6.58 8.89 -1.68
N ILE A 30 -5.97 7.84 -2.22
CA ILE A 30 -5.14 7.94 -3.43
C ILE A 30 -5.97 8.45 -4.61
N ARG A 31 -7.18 7.90 -4.83
CA ARG A 31 -8.06 8.34 -5.93
C ARG A 31 -8.46 9.81 -5.83
N ARG A 32 -8.74 10.30 -4.62
CA ARG A 32 -9.13 11.70 -4.40
C ARG A 32 -8.01 12.70 -4.62
N ASN A 33 -6.78 12.33 -4.26
CA ASN A 33 -5.62 13.20 -4.44
C ASN A 33 -4.35 12.36 -4.67
N PRO A 34 -4.14 11.86 -5.90
CA PRO A 34 -3.04 10.95 -6.18
C PRO A 34 -1.67 11.65 -6.14
N LEU A 35 -1.64 12.99 -6.24
CA LEU A 35 -0.41 13.78 -6.12
C LEU A 35 -0.11 14.21 -4.67
N GLY A 36 -1.05 14.01 -3.73
CA GLY A 36 -0.94 14.45 -2.34
C GLY A 36 -0.06 13.58 -1.43
N PHE A 37 0.56 12.53 -1.96
CA PHE A 37 1.43 11.63 -1.20
C PHE A 37 2.90 11.80 -1.59
N PRO A 38 3.84 11.68 -0.65
CA PRO A 38 5.24 11.91 -0.91
C PRO A 38 5.80 10.92 -1.93
N LEU A 39 6.69 11.43 -2.78
CA LEU A 39 7.56 10.59 -3.62
C LEU A 39 8.51 9.81 -2.71
N VAL A 40 8.78 8.56 -3.07
CA VAL A 40 9.76 7.71 -2.38
C VAL A 40 10.99 7.44 -3.24
N GLU A 41 10.81 7.33 -4.56
CA GLU A 41 11.89 7.18 -5.54
C GLU A 41 11.29 7.40 -6.94
N GLY A 42 11.95 8.16 -7.83
CA GLY A 42 11.41 8.45 -9.16
C GLY A 42 10.00 9.04 -9.11
N ASP A 43 9.06 8.42 -9.83
CA ASP A 43 7.63 8.74 -9.86
C ASP A 43 6.79 7.93 -8.85
N TRP A 44 7.42 7.08 -8.05
CA TRP A 44 6.76 6.25 -7.05
C TRP A 44 6.33 7.07 -5.84
N ARG A 45 5.09 6.87 -5.40
CA ARG A 45 4.47 7.50 -4.24
C ARG A 45 4.06 6.47 -3.20
N LYS A 46 4.00 6.89 -1.93
CA LYS A 46 3.61 6.01 -0.80
C LYS A 46 2.44 6.54 -0.01
N CYS A 47 1.35 5.79 0.03
CA CYS A 47 0.21 6.01 0.93
C CYS A 47 0.29 5.05 2.11
N ARG A 48 0.46 5.57 3.32
CA ARG A 48 0.45 4.74 4.54
C ARG A 48 -0.99 4.37 4.94
N LEU A 49 -1.18 3.14 5.38
CA LEU A 49 -2.36 2.76 6.16
C LEU A 49 -2.22 3.39 7.55
N LYS A 50 -3.32 3.90 8.11
CA LYS A 50 -3.33 4.59 9.40
C LYS A 50 -3.32 3.62 10.58
N ARG A 51 -4.00 2.47 10.45
CA ARG A 51 -4.23 1.52 11.55
C ARG A 51 -3.30 0.31 11.54
N PHE A 52 -2.55 0.13 10.46
CA PHE A 52 -1.67 -1.03 10.27
C PHE A 52 -0.28 -0.55 9.81
N PRO A 53 0.81 -1.26 10.18
CA PRO A 53 2.19 -0.89 9.84
C PRO A 53 2.53 -1.20 8.37
N TYR A 54 1.63 -0.86 7.45
CA TYR A 54 1.75 -1.12 6.02
C TYR A 54 1.44 0.13 5.19
N GLY A 55 1.82 0.11 3.91
CA GLY A 55 1.52 1.17 2.95
C GLY A 55 1.41 0.64 1.53
N LEU A 56 0.75 1.40 0.67
CA LEU A 56 0.66 1.16 -0.76
C LEU A 56 1.71 2.01 -1.49
N ILE A 57 2.52 1.36 -2.31
CA ILE A 57 3.37 2.02 -3.31
C ILE A 57 2.60 2.05 -4.62
N TYR A 58 2.54 3.23 -5.23
CA TYR A 58 1.87 3.42 -6.50
C TYR A 58 2.59 4.48 -7.34
N ARG A 59 2.27 4.55 -8.63
CA ARG A 59 2.64 5.66 -9.52
C ARG A 59 1.42 6.15 -10.27
N ILE A 60 1.56 7.27 -10.96
CA ILE A 60 0.58 7.76 -11.92
C ILE A 60 1.24 7.65 -13.29
N LYS A 61 0.71 6.79 -14.17
CA LYS A 61 1.21 6.58 -15.53
C LYS A 61 0.01 6.59 -16.47
N ASP A 62 0.09 7.37 -17.55
CA ASP A 62 -0.99 7.53 -18.54
C ASP A 62 -2.34 7.90 -17.89
N ASP A 63 -2.30 8.84 -16.93
CA ASP A 63 -3.46 9.28 -16.11
C ASP A 63 -4.12 8.19 -15.24
N VAL A 64 -3.45 7.03 -15.09
CA VAL A 64 -3.93 5.92 -14.28
C VAL A 64 -3.08 5.75 -13.03
N VAL A 65 -3.75 5.60 -11.88
CA VAL A 65 -3.12 5.18 -10.62
C VAL A 65 -2.81 3.69 -10.69
N GLN A 66 -1.52 3.33 -10.69
CA GLN A 66 -1.05 1.96 -10.67
C GLN A 66 -0.49 1.60 -9.29
N VAL A 67 -1.17 0.75 -8.53
CA VAL A 67 -0.69 0.24 -7.24
C VAL A 67 0.23 -0.96 -7.48
N ILE A 68 1.51 -0.85 -7.12
CA ILE A 68 2.54 -1.86 -7.43
C ILE A 68 2.89 -2.72 -6.22
N ALA A 69 2.77 -2.19 -4.99
CA ALA A 69 3.15 -2.97 -3.82
C ALA A 69 2.36 -2.62 -2.55
N PHE A 70 2.07 -3.66 -1.76
CA PHE A 70 1.69 -3.56 -0.35
C PHE A 70 2.93 -3.83 0.52
N THR A 71 3.43 -2.79 1.19
CA THR A 71 4.75 -2.79 1.86
C THR A 71 4.60 -2.66 3.37
N HIS A 72 5.34 -3.46 4.14
CA HIS A 72 5.44 -3.29 5.59
C HIS A 72 6.47 -2.19 5.92
N HIS A 73 6.19 -1.33 6.90
CA HIS A 73 7.03 -0.15 7.20
C HIS A 73 8.47 -0.50 7.62
N LYS A 74 8.67 -1.67 8.24
CA LYS A 74 10.00 -2.14 8.71
C LYS A 74 10.79 -2.97 7.68
N ARG A 75 10.24 -3.28 6.51
CA ARG A 75 11.01 -3.99 5.46
C ARG A 75 11.83 -2.97 4.65
N GLN A 76 13.07 -3.31 4.32
CA GLN A 76 14.05 -2.42 3.68
C GLN A 76 13.43 -1.67 2.48
N PRO A 77 13.66 -0.35 2.36
CA PRO A 77 13.25 0.41 1.18
C PRO A 77 13.80 -0.22 -0.12
N GLY A 78 13.02 -0.18 -1.20
CA GLY A 78 13.50 -0.54 -2.54
C GLY A 78 13.22 -1.97 -3.03
N TYR A 79 12.83 -2.92 -2.16
CA TYR A 79 12.56 -4.31 -2.62
C TYR A 79 11.43 -4.42 -3.66
N TRP A 80 10.52 -3.44 -3.71
CA TRP A 80 9.39 -3.39 -4.64
C TRP A 80 9.79 -2.90 -6.04
N LEU A 81 10.95 -2.25 -6.19
CA LEU A 81 11.43 -1.73 -7.48
C LEU A 81 11.68 -2.85 -8.49
N LEU A 82 11.99 -4.06 -8.00
CA LEU A 82 12.17 -5.25 -8.83
C LEU A 82 10.87 -5.72 -9.53
N ARG A 83 9.71 -5.17 -9.16
CA ARG A 83 8.39 -5.56 -9.70
C ARG A 83 7.74 -4.49 -10.59
N GLY A 84 8.36 -3.32 -10.75
CA GLY A 84 7.77 -2.18 -11.46
C GLY A 84 8.58 -1.68 -12.66
N ARG A 85 9.66 -2.37 -13.03
CA ARG A 85 10.45 -2.10 -14.24
C ARG A 85 9.89 -2.91 -15.42
N ASP A 86 8.67 -2.55 -15.83
CA ASP A 86 8.08 -2.87 -17.13
C ASP A 86 7.32 -1.62 -17.63
#